data_AF-A0A4S4A603-F1
#
_entry.id   AF-A0A4S4A603-F1
#
_cell.length_a   1.000
_cell.length_b   1.000
_cell.length_c   1.000
_cell.angle_alpha   90.00
_cell.angle_beta   90.00
_cell.angle_gamma   90.00
#
_symmetry.space_group_name_H-M   'P 1'
#
loop_
_entity.id
_entity.type
_entity.pdbx_description
1 polymer ?
#
loop_
_entity_poly.entity_id
_entity_poly.type
_entity_poly.pdbx_seq_one_letter_code
_entity_poly.pdbx_strand_id
1 'polypeptide(L)'
;MDTIKKVERVEVLIAKLLEKYAAEGSNINRIPSPFIQEALRLKDTAPFLDIDSYVYFLSEMSVLILDLGDGVYATFYGLDDWEEGLNIFDYPIPEENGFHLVLDICNADGAITYFSYNSENDNEDILWISTNVEDGPYTKSDLSFVDVLQSIYDNNWNVV
;
A
#
# COMPACT_ATOMS: atom_id res chain seq x y z
N MET A 1 16.81 6.43 -19.36
CA MET A 1 15.80 5.38 -19.16
C MET A 1 15.53 5.41 -17.68
N ASP A 2 14.34 5.83 -17.29
CA ASP A 2 13.99 5.83 -15.87
C ASP A 2 13.80 4.39 -15.43
N THR A 3 14.35 4.06 -14.27
CA THR A 3 14.34 2.71 -13.71
C THR A 3 13.87 2.81 -12.28
N ILE A 4 12.98 1.90 -11.89
CA ILE A 4 12.55 1.79 -10.50
C ILE A 4 13.73 1.24 -9.69
N LYS A 5 14.07 1.94 -8.61
CA LYS A 5 15.11 1.50 -7.70
C LYS A 5 14.63 0.26 -6.97
N LYS A 6 15.39 -0.83 -7.08
CA LYS A 6 15.14 -2.03 -6.29
C LYS A 6 15.31 -1.73 -4.80
N VAL A 7 14.30 -2.06 -4.00
CA VAL A 7 14.36 -1.97 -2.54
C VAL A 7 14.38 -3.38 -1.96
N GLU A 8 15.58 -3.91 -1.72
CA GLU A 8 15.79 -5.30 -1.25
C GLU A 8 14.95 -5.63 -0.01
N ARG A 9 14.75 -4.66 0.88
CA ARG A 9 13.95 -4.84 2.08
C ARG A 9 12.48 -5.14 1.78
N VAL A 10 11.91 -4.44 0.80
CA VAL A 10 10.52 -4.65 0.35
C VAL A 10 10.42 -6.01 -0.35
N GLU A 11 11.36 -6.37 -1.22
CA GLU A 11 11.40 -7.69 -1.88
C GLU A 11 11.38 -8.84 -0.86
N VAL A 12 12.26 -8.76 0.14
CA VAL A 12 12.35 -9.78 1.20
C VAL A 12 11.07 -9.85 2.03
N LEU A 13 10.44 -8.73 2.32
CA LEU A 13 9.20 -8.69 3.10
C LEU A 13 8.02 -9.25 2.31
N ILE A 14 7.86 -8.88 1.03
CA ILE A 14 6.84 -9.45 0.15
C ILE A 14 6.99 -10.98 0.12
N ALA A 15 8.20 -11.49 -0.15
CA ALA A 15 8.44 -12.93 -0.19
C ALA A 15 8.04 -13.62 1.12
N LYS A 16 8.43 -13.06 2.27
CA LYS A 16 8.07 -13.60 3.59
C LYS A 16 6.56 -13.55 3.88
N LEU A 17 5.88 -12.49 3.45
CA LEU A 17 4.43 -12.37 3.61
C LEU A 17 3.70 -13.41 2.76
N LEU A 18 4.13 -13.60 1.49
CA LEU A 18 3.57 -14.61 0.59
C LEU A 18 3.87 -16.06 1.03
N GLU A 19 4.98 -16.29 1.73
CA GLU A 19 5.27 -17.58 2.36
C GLU A 19 4.38 -17.85 3.59
N LYS A 20 3.95 -16.79 4.28
CA LYS A 20 3.26 -16.88 5.57
C LYS A 20 1.74 -16.88 5.46
N TYR A 21 1.19 -16.10 4.53
CA TYR A 21 -0.25 -15.84 4.40
C TYR A 21 -0.79 -16.33 3.06
N ALA A 22 -2.08 -16.66 3.02
CA ALA A 22 -2.76 -16.80 1.74
C ALA A 22 -2.88 -15.41 1.10
N ALA A 23 -2.68 -15.34 -0.22
CA ALA A 23 -2.60 -14.07 -0.92
C ALA A 23 -3.35 -14.10 -2.25
N GLU A 24 -4.00 -12.99 -2.56
CA GLU A 24 -4.63 -12.70 -3.85
C GLU A 24 -4.15 -11.35 -4.37
N GLY A 25 -4.34 -11.07 -5.65
CA GLY A 25 -3.92 -9.81 -6.26
C GLY A 25 -3.27 -9.96 -7.63
N SER A 26 -2.74 -8.85 -8.13
CA SER A 26 -2.39 -8.68 -9.54
C SER A 26 -1.23 -9.56 -10.01
N ASN A 27 -0.23 -9.79 -9.14
CA ASN A 27 1.02 -10.44 -9.55
C ASN A 27 1.43 -11.67 -8.71
N ILE A 28 0.52 -12.30 -7.96
CA ILE A 28 0.82 -13.45 -7.07
C ILE A 28 1.49 -14.64 -7.78
N ASN A 29 1.23 -14.84 -9.08
CA ASN A 29 1.68 -16.01 -9.84
C ASN A 29 2.34 -15.68 -11.19
N ARG A 30 2.64 -14.40 -11.44
CA ARG A 30 3.13 -13.93 -12.75
C ARG A 30 4.56 -13.41 -12.59
N ILE A 31 5.49 -14.03 -13.32
CA ILE A 31 6.88 -13.57 -13.46
C ILE A 31 7.15 -13.45 -14.96
N PRO A 32 7.61 -12.30 -15.48
CA PRO A 32 8.08 -11.08 -14.80
C PRO A 32 6.98 -10.04 -14.51
N SER A 33 7.30 -9.06 -13.64
CA SER A 33 6.41 -7.96 -13.22
C SER A 33 5.88 -7.14 -14.42
N PRO A 34 4.55 -6.98 -14.57
CA PRO A 34 3.97 -6.23 -15.66
C PRO A 34 3.84 -4.72 -15.38
N PHE A 35 4.05 -4.25 -14.14
CA PHE A 35 3.65 -2.89 -13.70
C PHE A 35 4.77 -1.85 -13.67
N ILE A 36 5.97 -2.18 -14.16
CA ILE A 36 7.13 -1.25 -14.14
C ILE A 36 6.79 0.07 -14.85
N GLN A 37 6.08 0.02 -15.98
CA GLN A 37 5.78 1.23 -16.76
C GLN A 37 4.71 2.09 -16.08
N GLU A 38 3.71 1.46 -15.49
CA GLU A 38 2.64 2.09 -14.74
C GLU A 38 3.20 2.77 -13.49
N ALA A 39 4.05 2.06 -12.73
CA ALA A 39 4.69 2.61 -11.54
C ALA A 39 5.65 3.76 -11.89
N LEU A 40 6.37 3.71 -13.02
CA LEU A 40 7.19 4.83 -13.47
C LEU A 40 6.40 6.08 -13.88
N ARG A 41 5.12 5.94 -14.24
CA ARG A 41 4.25 7.08 -14.59
C ARG A 41 3.73 7.82 -13.35
N LEU A 42 3.84 7.24 -12.16
CA LEU A 42 3.37 7.88 -10.92
C LEU A 42 4.03 9.22 -10.65
N LYS A 43 5.34 9.32 -10.93
CA LYS A 43 6.07 10.59 -10.78
C LYS A 43 5.45 11.75 -11.58
N ASP A 44 4.73 11.45 -12.66
CA ASP A 44 4.11 12.45 -13.53
C ASP A 44 2.66 12.75 -13.09
N THR A 45 1.95 11.78 -12.51
CA THR A 45 0.52 11.91 -12.13
C THR A 45 0.30 12.24 -10.66
N ALA A 46 1.13 11.73 -9.76
CA ALA A 46 1.07 11.87 -8.31
C ALA A 46 2.50 11.88 -7.72
N PRO A 47 3.30 12.94 -7.95
CA PRO A 47 4.72 12.98 -7.58
C PRO A 47 5.00 12.79 -6.09
N PHE A 48 4.06 13.14 -5.21
CA PHE A 48 4.19 12.91 -3.77
C PHE A 48 4.17 11.42 -3.38
N LEU A 49 3.71 10.53 -4.28
CA LEU A 49 3.77 9.07 -4.14
C LEU A 49 5.08 8.46 -4.68
N ASP A 50 6.03 9.26 -5.17
CA ASP A 50 7.34 8.80 -5.67
C ASP A 50 8.28 8.38 -4.52
N ILE A 51 7.80 7.44 -3.71
CA ILE A 51 8.50 6.87 -2.57
C ILE A 51 9.15 5.55 -3.01
N ASP A 52 10.48 5.45 -2.93
CA ASP A 52 11.27 4.29 -3.38
C ASP A 52 10.64 2.94 -2.96
N SER A 53 10.25 2.80 -1.69
CA SER A 53 9.70 1.57 -1.11
C SER A 53 8.33 1.21 -1.71
N TYR A 54 7.46 2.20 -1.84
CA TYR A 54 6.10 2.05 -2.35
C TYR A 54 6.08 1.85 -3.88
N VAL A 55 6.83 2.65 -4.64
CA VAL A 55 6.94 2.51 -6.10
C VAL A 55 7.54 1.16 -6.47
N TYR A 56 8.52 0.67 -5.71
CA TYR A 56 9.05 -0.67 -5.91
C TYR A 56 7.99 -1.74 -5.64
N PHE A 57 7.23 -1.63 -4.54
CA PHE A 57 6.09 -2.53 -4.27
C PHE A 57 5.05 -2.52 -5.40
N LEU A 58 4.63 -1.35 -5.86
CA LEU A 58 3.66 -1.22 -6.95
C LEU A 58 4.16 -1.84 -8.24
N SER A 59 5.46 -1.74 -8.50
CA SER A 59 6.06 -2.41 -9.64
C SER A 59 6.00 -3.92 -9.49
N GLU A 60 6.27 -4.47 -8.32
CA GLU A 60 6.34 -5.93 -8.13
C GLU A 60 4.96 -6.58 -7.97
N MET A 61 4.05 -5.94 -7.24
CA MET A 61 2.77 -6.52 -6.83
C MET A 61 1.58 -5.78 -7.39
N SER A 62 1.66 -4.46 -7.57
CA SER A 62 0.53 -3.56 -7.80
C SER A 62 -0.53 -3.70 -6.71
N VAL A 63 -1.52 -4.60 -6.87
CA VAL A 63 -2.52 -4.93 -5.85
C VAL A 63 -2.13 -6.23 -5.14
N LEU A 64 -2.23 -6.23 -3.81
CA LEU A 64 -2.00 -7.41 -2.97
C LEU A 64 -3.04 -7.45 -1.85
N ILE A 65 -3.69 -8.59 -1.66
CA ILE A 65 -4.54 -8.86 -0.50
C ILE A 65 -3.95 -10.04 0.25
N LEU A 66 -3.79 -9.90 1.56
CA LEU A 66 -3.31 -10.95 2.45
C LEU A 66 -4.42 -11.35 3.42
N ASP A 67 -4.72 -12.65 3.49
CA ASP A 67 -5.52 -13.24 4.57
C ASP A 67 -4.62 -13.44 5.80
N LEU A 68 -4.82 -12.60 6.81
CA LEU A 68 -4.06 -12.61 8.06
C LEU A 68 -4.63 -13.62 9.08
N GLY A 69 -5.72 -14.31 8.73
CA GLY A 69 -6.41 -15.28 9.57
C GLY A 69 -7.51 -14.66 10.43
N ASP A 70 -8.44 -15.51 10.90
CA ASP A 70 -9.53 -15.13 11.81
C ASP A 70 -10.43 -13.97 11.32
N GLY A 71 -10.56 -13.81 10.00
CA GLY A 71 -11.35 -12.74 9.38
C GLY A 71 -10.62 -11.39 9.30
N VAL A 72 -9.31 -11.37 9.55
CA VAL A 72 -8.44 -10.21 9.41
C VAL A 72 -7.80 -10.21 8.01
N TYR A 73 -7.79 -9.07 7.33
CA TYR A 73 -7.17 -8.92 6.02
C TYR A 73 -6.35 -7.64 5.93
N ALA A 74 -5.28 -7.67 5.14
CA ALA A 74 -4.58 -6.47 4.70
C ALA A 74 -4.73 -6.33 3.18
N THR A 75 -5.20 -5.16 2.74
CA THR A 75 -5.41 -4.83 1.33
C THR A 75 -4.43 -3.73 0.96
N PHE A 76 -3.57 -3.98 -0.02
CA PHE A 76 -2.67 -3.00 -0.61
C PHE A 76 -3.24 -2.55 -1.94
N TYR A 77 -3.53 -1.26 -2.04
CA TYR A 77 -4.06 -0.63 -3.23
C TYR A 77 -2.96 -0.44 -4.27
N GLY A 78 -3.32 -0.60 -5.54
CA GLY A 78 -2.37 -0.68 -6.64
C GLY A 78 -2.70 0.20 -7.84
N LEU A 79 -2.03 -0.10 -8.94
CA LEU A 79 -2.21 0.54 -10.26
C LEU A 79 -3.02 -0.33 -11.23
N ASP A 80 -3.41 -1.53 -10.80
CA ASP A 80 -4.15 -2.49 -11.60
C ASP A 80 -5.63 -2.39 -11.26
N ASP A 81 -6.48 -2.41 -12.30
CA ASP A 81 -7.94 -2.42 -12.15
C ASP A 81 -8.44 -3.85 -11.91
N TRP A 82 -7.72 -4.63 -11.08
CA TRP A 82 -7.99 -6.05 -10.87
C TRP A 82 -9.42 -6.28 -10.34
N GLU A 83 -9.82 -5.46 -9.36
CA GLU A 83 -11.20 -5.29 -8.94
C GLU A 83 -11.53 -3.79 -8.84
N GLU A 84 -12.79 -3.42 -9.08
CA GLU A 84 -13.26 -2.04 -8.96
C GLU A 84 -13.04 -1.53 -7.52
N GLY A 85 -12.35 -0.41 -7.37
CA GLY A 85 -12.03 0.15 -6.07
C GLY A 85 -10.73 -0.39 -5.46
N LEU A 86 -9.87 -1.11 -6.19
CA LEU A 86 -8.51 -1.44 -5.71
C LEU A 86 -7.42 -0.58 -6.35
N ASN A 87 -7.79 0.29 -7.28
CA ASN A 87 -6.88 1.28 -7.84
C ASN A 87 -6.72 2.45 -6.86
N ILE A 88 -5.48 2.90 -6.64
CA ILE A 88 -5.16 4.04 -5.76
C ILE A 88 -5.79 5.36 -6.21
N PHE A 89 -6.31 5.41 -7.45
CA PHE A 89 -7.03 6.57 -8.00
C PHE A 89 -8.56 6.43 -7.96
N ASP A 90 -9.11 5.29 -7.53
CA ASP A 90 -10.56 5.06 -7.48
C ASP A 90 -11.21 5.71 -6.24
N TYR A 91 -10.50 5.74 -5.12
CA TYR A 91 -10.99 6.47 -3.94
C TYR A 91 -10.82 7.97 -4.16
N PRO A 92 -11.81 8.79 -3.75
CA PRO A 92 -11.76 10.21 -3.96
C PRO A 92 -10.46 10.74 -3.37
N ILE A 93 -9.62 11.30 -4.24
CA ILE A 93 -8.62 12.29 -3.89
C ILE A 93 -9.39 13.34 -3.09
N PRO A 94 -9.29 13.43 -1.76
CA PRO A 94 -9.87 14.54 -1.05
C PRO A 94 -8.93 15.70 -1.39
N GLU A 95 -9.17 16.38 -2.52
CA GLU A 95 -8.48 17.61 -2.87
C GLU A 95 -8.59 18.64 -1.73
N GLU A 96 -9.54 18.46 -0.80
CA GLU A 96 -9.61 19.27 0.42
C GLU A 96 -8.50 18.98 1.46
N ASN A 97 -7.96 17.76 1.56
CA ASN A 97 -7.04 17.37 2.65
C ASN A 97 -5.74 16.65 2.23
N GLY A 98 -5.59 16.28 0.95
CA GLY A 98 -4.32 15.76 0.39
C GLY A 98 -3.99 14.29 0.68
N PHE A 99 -4.89 13.52 1.31
CA PHE A 99 -4.62 12.12 1.67
C PHE A 99 -4.91 11.14 0.53
N HIS A 100 -4.01 10.20 0.28
CA HIS A 100 -4.15 9.14 -0.72
C HIS A 100 -3.99 7.77 -0.09
N LEU A 101 -5.06 6.98 -0.13
CA LEU A 101 -5.11 5.62 0.41
C LEU A 101 -4.13 4.70 -0.34
N VAL A 102 -3.32 3.96 0.42
CA VAL A 102 -2.35 3.00 -0.15
C VAL A 102 -2.50 1.59 0.40
N LEU A 103 -3.01 1.43 1.62
CA LEU A 103 -3.41 0.15 2.16
C LEU A 103 -4.45 0.31 3.26
N ASP A 104 -5.20 -0.74 3.53
CA ASP A 104 -6.04 -0.86 4.72
C ASP A 104 -5.81 -2.19 5.43
N ILE A 105 -6.16 -2.22 6.72
CA ILE A 105 -6.22 -3.44 7.53
C ILE A 105 -7.62 -3.55 8.11
N CYS A 106 -8.34 -4.60 7.73
CA CYS A 106 -9.64 -4.95 8.27
C CYS A 106 -9.47 -5.95 9.41
N ASN A 107 -9.95 -5.61 10.60
CA ASN A 107 -9.93 -6.47 11.77
C ASN A 107 -11.12 -7.44 11.78
N ALA A 108 -11.04 -8.47 12.63
CA ALA A 108 -12.05 -9.52 12.75
C ALA A 108 -13.45 -9.01 13.16
N ASP A 109 -13.53 -7.83 13.80
CA ASP A 109 -14.77 -7.16 14.16
C ASP A 109 -15.33 -6.22 13.07
N GLY A 110 -14.63 -6.14 11.93
CA GLY A 110 -14.95 -5.26 10.79
C GLY A 110 -14.42 -3.84 10.93
N ALA A 111 -13.66 -3.51 11.99
CA ALA A 111 -12.99 -2.22 12.07
C ALA A 111 -11.86 -2.13 11.05
N ILE A 112 -11.79 -1.03 10.31
CA ILE A 112 -10.78 -0.81 9.27
C ILE A 112 -9.85 0.33 9.68
N THR A 113 -8.55 0.08 9.61
CA THR A 113 -7.51 1.10 9.70
C THR A 113 -6.99 1.38 8.30
N TYR A 114 -7.21 2.60 7.81
CA TYR A 114 -6.74 3.10 6.52
C TYR A 114 -5.38 3.75 6.68
N PHE A 115 -4.50 3.55 5.70
CA PHE A 115 -3.18 4.14 5.66
C PHE A 115 -3.01 4.93 4.38
N SER A 116 -2.58 6.18 4.52
CA SER A 116 -2.49 7.11 3.42
C SER A 116 -1.19 7.91 3.43
N TYR A 117 -0.69 8.26 2.26
CA TYR A 117 0.28 9.36 2.14
C TYR A 117 -0.45 10.70 2.10
N ASN A 118 0.22 11.78 2.49
CA ASN A 118 -0.30 13.14 2.40
C ASN A 118 0.48 13.93 1.34
N SER A 119 -0.21 14.53 0.38
CA SER A 119 0.39 15.33 -0.69
C SER A 119 1.09 16.61 -0.22
N GLU A 120 0.80 17.09 1.00
CA GLU A 120 1.52 18.21 1.63
C GLU A 120 2.89 17.82 2.18
N ASN A 121 3.15 16.52 2.36
CA ASN A 121 4.43 15.97 2.82
C ASN A 121 5.10 15.19 1.69
N ASP A 122 5.52 15.92 0.66
CA ASP A 122 6.09 15.32 -0.56
C ASP A 122 7.36 14.50 -0.27
N ASN A 123 7.45 13.32 -0.89
CA ASN A 123 8.62 12.44 -0.79
C ASN A 123 8.97 11.97 0.64
N GLU A 124 8.07 12.13 1.62
CA GLU A 124 8.21 11.53 2.95
C GLU A 124 7.61 10.12 2.95
N ASP A 125 8.43 9.10 3.25
CA ASP A 125 7.95 7.73 3.50
C ASP A 125 7.33 7.66 4.92
N ILE A 126 6.22 8.38 5.11
CA ILE A 126 5.46 8.42 6.36
C ILE A 126 3.97 8.32 6.07
N LEU A 127 3.35 7.27 6.63
CA LEU A 127 1.94 7.00 6.50
C LEU A 127 1.12 7.70 7.59
N TRP A 128 -0.09 8.09 7.22
CA TRP A 128 -1.12 8.61 8.10
C TRP A 128 -2.23 7.59 8.23
N ILE A 129 -2.76 7.46 9.44
CA ILE A 129 -3.81 6.50 9.74
C ILE A 129 -5.15 7.18 9.98
N SER A 130 -6.22 6.54 9.53
CA SER A 130 -7.59 6.93 9.86
C SER A 130 -8.51 5.72 9.96
N THR A 131 -9.64 5.87 10.64
CA THR A 131 -10.73 4.88 10.64
C THR A 131 -11.86 5.24 9.67
N ASN A 132 -11.70 6.34 8.91
CA ASN A 132 -12.65 6.77 7.89
C ASN A 132 -11.90 7.46 6.74
N VAL A 133 -12.05 6.95 5.53
CA VAL A 133 -11.36 7.44 4.33
C VAL A 133 -11.88 8.81 3.84
N GLU A 134 -13.18 9.09 3.99
CA GLU A 134 -13.84 10.27 3.41
C GLU A 134 -13.66 11.54 4.25
N ASP A 135 -13.94 11.44 5.56
CA ASP A 135 -14.01 12.60 6.48
C ASP A 135 -13.31 12.33 7.83
N GLY A 136 -12.48 11.29 7.91
CA GLY A 136 -11.83 10.90 9.16
C GLY A 136 -10.73 11.87 9.60
N PRO A 137 -10.51 12.06 10.92
CA PRO A 137 -9.26 12.65 11.38
C PRO A 137 -8.11 11.71 10.98
N TYR A 138 -7.13 12.24 10.26
CA TYR A 138 -5.90 11.55 9.94
C TYR A 138 -4.87 11.83 11.04
N THR A 139 -4.23 10.78 11.54
CA THR A 139 -3.16 10.88 12.54
C THR A 139 -1.85 10.43 11.91
N LYS A 140 -0.78 11.21 12.06
CA LYS A 140 0.56 10.82 11.58
C LYS A 140 1.02 9.60 12.38
N SER A 141 1.34 8.50 11.70
CA SER A 141 1.72 7.25 12.38
C SER A 141 3.21 7.17 12.71
N ASP A 142 4.03 7.99 12.06
CA ASP A 142 5.50 7.89 12.03
C ASP A 142 6.03 6.53 11.50
N LEU A 143 5.18 5.74 10.84
CA LEU A 143 5.55 4.49 10.16
C LEU A 143 5.83 4.74 8.68
N SER A 144 6.91 4.15 8.17
CA SER A 144 7.13 4.01 6.73
C SER A 144 6.32 2.85 6.14
N PHE A 145 6.21 2.78 4.82
CA PHE A 145 5.61 1.63 4.14
C PHE A 145 6.31 0.30 4.50
N VAL A 146 7.63 0.34 4.65
CA VAL A 146 8.43 -0.83 5.08
C VAL A 146 8.10 -1.24 6.52
N ASP A 147 7.86 -0.28 7.41
CA ASP A 147 7.49 -0.57 8.80
C ASP A 147 6.12 -1.24 8.90
N VAL A 148 5.18 -0.87 8.03
CA VAL A 148 3.86 -1.52 7.95
C VAL A 148 4.00 -2.95 7.44
N LEU A 149 4.75 -3.19 6.36
CA LEU A 149 5.05 -4.55 5.88
C LEU A 149 5.68 -5.42 6.96
N GLN A 150 6.62 -4.86 7.73
CA GLN A 150 7.27 -5.56 8.84
C GLN A 150 6.27 -5.84 9.99
N SER A 151 5.41 -4.88 10.32
CA SER A 151 4.39 -5.03 11.37
C SER A 151 3.38 -6.12 11.03
N ILE A 152 2.97 -6.23 9.77
CA ILE A 152 2.13 -7.32 9.27
C ILE A 152 2.85 -8.67 9.39
N TYR A 153 4.12 -8.73 9.03
CA TYR A 153 4.92 -9.95 9.17
C TYR A 153 5.10 -10.37 10.64
N ASP A 154 5.24 -9.42 11.56
CA ASP A 154 5.46 -9.69 12.99
C ASP A 154 4.18 -9.95 13.80
N ASN A 155 3.00 -9.92 13.17
CA ASN A 155 1.69 -9.99 13.84
C ASN A 155 1.38 -8.81 14.79
N ASN A 156 1.91 -7.63 14.49
CA ASN A 156 1.74 -6.42 15.30
C ASN A 156 0.78 -5.40 14.67
N TRP A 157 -0.12 -5.83 13.77
CA TRP A 157 -1.10 -4.95 13.11
C TRP A 157 -2.14 -4.35 14.07
N ASN A 158 -2.29 -4.89 15.28
CA ASN A 158 -3.18 -4.34 16.33
C ASN A 158 -2.61 -3.11 17.06
N VAL A 159 -1.34 -2.76 16.81
CA VAL A 159 -0.67 -1.58 17.40
C VAL A 159 -0.81 -0.36 16.48
N VAL A 160 -1.54 -0.50 15.37
CA VAL A 160 -1.75 0.56 14.38
C VAL A 160 -3.18 1.08 14.40
#